data_AF-A0AAN8HZR4-F1
#
_entry.id   AF-A0AAN8HZR4-F1
#
_cell.length_a   1.000
_cell.length_b   1.000
_cell.length_c   1.000
_cell.angle_alpha   90.00
_cell.angle_beta   90.00
_cell.angle_gamma   90.00
#
_symmetry.space_group_name_H-M   'P 1'
#
loop_
_entity.id
_entity.type
_entity.pdbx_description
1 polymer ?
#
loop_
_entity_poly.entity_id
_entity_poly.type
_entity_poly.pdbx_seq_one_letter_code
_entity_poly.pdbx_strand_id
1 'polypeptide(L)'
;MATRRLTDAFLLMRNNAIQNRQILAEQELDELADDRMALVSGISLDPEAAIGVTKRLPPKWTEGIEEIQYEITRVRQKMKDLALLHDKHMNRPTLDDSSEEEHAIEITTQEITQMFHRCQRAVTGLQTRCGHCTEQEERLLRNVVSSLAQSLQELSTNFRHTQSGYLKRMKNREERSKHFFDSGPLMEEDEDLAVYDKGFTDDQLMLVEQNTVMVEEREREIRQIVQSISDLNEIFRDLAGMVVEQGTVLDRIDFNVEQACVKTEEGVKQLQKAEQYQKKNRKMLVILILFVIVMLQANVSANRPSSGWPTSLPNVLPLSWGEDHMDFSSNWDLVLCADIMYLPETFPLLKETLAHLCKNGTVAYLSSKMREEHETPGFFEEYLPRICNVELVQHDDDQNINIYKVSLKKDQ
;
A
#
# COMPACT_ATOMS: atom_id res chain seq x y z
N MET A 1 -32.39 8.89 10.11
CA MET A 1 -31.45 8.23 11.04
C MET A 1 -30.62 9.31 11.72
N ALA A 2 -30.56 9.33 13.05
CA ALA A 2 -29.69 10.23 13.78
C ALA A 2 -28.27 9.64 13.80
N THR A 3 -27.25 10.42 13.43
CA THR A 3 -25.85 10.00 13.48
C THR A 3 -25.16 10.65 14.69
N ARG A 4 -24.32 9.88 15.39
CA ARG A 4 -23.51 10.37 16.51
C ARG A 4 -22.03 10.23 16.16
N ARG A 5 -21.30 11.34 16.19
CA ARG A 5 -19.85 11.34 15.99
C ARG A 5 -19.16 11.00 17.31
N LEU A 6 -18.41 9.90 17.34
CA LEU A 6 -17.64 9.46 18.50
C LEU A 6 -16.14 9.75 18.37
N THR A 7 -15.74 10.47 17.32
CA THR A 7 -14.34 10.77 17.03
C THR A 7 -13.65 11.44 18.21
N ASP A 8 -14.28 12.43 18.83
CA ASP A 8 -13.66 13.19 19.92
C ASP A 8 -13.51 12.36 21.19
N ALA A 9 -14.52 11.55 21.51
CA ALA A 9 -14.45 10.60 22.62
C ALA A 9 -13.34 9.56 22.39
N PHE A 10 -13.20 9.07 21.15
CA PHE A 10 -12.13 8.15 20.77
C PHE A 10 -10.75 8.80 20.88
N LEU A 11 -10.57 10.02 20.36
CA LEU A 11 -9.29 10.74 20.43
C LEU A 11 -8.89 11.01 21.88
N LEU A 12 -9.84 11.38 22.73
CA LEU A 12 -9.62 11.58 24.15
C LEU A 12 -9.19 10.29 24.86
N MET A 13 -9.90 9.18 24.62
CA MET A 13 -9.52 7.88 25.17
C MET A 13 -8.15 7.41 24.66
N ARG A 14 -7.85 7.60 23.37
CA ARG A 14 -6.55 7.27 22.77
C ARG A 14 -5.42 8.07 23.42
N ASN A 15 -5.58 9.39 23.52
CA ASN A 15 -4.56 10.26 24.09
C ASN A 15 -4.33 9.94 25.58
N ASN A 16 -5.40 9.71 26.35
CA ASN A 16 -5.31 9.27 27.75
C ASN A 16 -4.63 7.90 27.89
N ALA A 17 -4.89 6.94 27.00
CA ALA A 17 -4.25 5.64 27.02
C ALA A 17 -2.75 5.70 26.68
N ILE A 18 -2.34 6.66 25.84
CA ILE A 18 -0.93 6.93 25.52
C ILE A 18 -0.25 7.56 26.74
N GLN A 19 -0.86 8.59 27.35
CA GLN A 19 -0.32 9.22 28.56
C GLN A 19 -0.19 8.22 29.71
N ASN A 20 -1.20 7.38 29.95
CA ASN A 20 -1.13 6.35 30.99
C ASN A 20 -0.03 5.32 30.71
N ARG A 21 0.26 4.99 29.45
CA ARG A 21 1.40 4.12 29.10
C ARG A 21 2.74 4.79 29.37
N GLN A 22 2.86 6.10 29.08
CA GLN A 22 4.08 6.86 29.37
C GLN A 22 4.33 6.95 30.87
N ILE A 23 3.29 7.22 31.66
CA ILE A 23 3.38 7.26 33.14
C ILE A 23 3.78 5.89 33.72
N LEU A 24 3.22 4.80 33.19
CA LEU A 24 3.58 3.45 33.62
C LEU A 24 5.01 3.08 33.19
N ALA A 25 5.46 3.51 32.01
CA ALA A 25 6.84 3.32 31.56
C ALA A 25 7.83 4.13 32.41
N GLU A 26 7.47 5.35 32.83
CA GLU A 26 8.27 6.16 33.77
C GLU A 26 8.33 5.54 35.18
N GLN A 27 7.30 4.78 35.59
CA GLN A 27 7.30 4.03 36.87
C GLN A 27 8.06 2.70 36.81
N GLU A 28 8.10 2.02 35.65
CA GLU A 28 8.88 0.78 35.44
C GLU A 28 10.37 1.02 35.13
N LEU A 29 10.76 2.29 34.89
CA LEU A 29 12.14 2.73 34.67
C LEU A 29 13.05 2.57 35.90
N ASP A 30 12.48 2.25 37.06
CA ASP A 30 13.23 2.02 38.31
C ASP A 30 13.54 0.53 38.57
N GLU A 31 12.99 -0.44 37.83
CA GLU A 31 13.25 -1.86 38.14
C GLU A 31 13.42 -2.87 36.99
N LEU A 32 12.90 -2.72 35.75
CA LEU A 32 12.97 -3.89 34.83
C LEU A 32 12.72 -3.63 33.33
N ALA A 33 13.42 -2.65 32.73
CA ALA A 33 13.20 -2.28 31.33
C ALA A 33 14.45 -2.50 30.45
N ASP A 34 14.61 -3.72 29.91
CA ASP A 34 15.38 -3.87 28.66
C ASP A 34 14.74 -4.90 27.71
N ASP A 35 14.42 -6.11 28.21
CA ASP A 35 13.97 -7.20 27.33
C ASP A 35 12.54 -7.08 26.78
N ARG A 36 11.64 -6.40 27.50
CA ARG A 36 10.24 -6.27 27.07
C ARG A 36 10.03 -5.15 26.05
N MET A 37 10.96 -4.18 25.99
CA MET A 37 10.91 -3.05 25.05
C MET A 37 11.51 -3.40 23.68
N ALA A 38 12.41 -4.40 23.59
CA ALA A 38 13.02 -4.83 22.33
C ALA A 38 12.01 -5.43 21.32
N LEU A 39 10.89 -6.02 21.78
CA LEU A 39 9.85 -6.59 20.91
C LEU A 39 8.78 -5.56 20.48
N VAL A 40 8.81 -4.35 21.04
CA VAL A 40 7.86 -3.25 20.74
C VAL A 40 8.56 -2.05 20.10
N SER A 41 9.89 -2.02 20.06
CA SER A 41 10.73 -0.94 19.50
C SER A 41 10.50 -0.64 18.01
N GLY A 42 9.73 -1.46 17.28
CA GLY A 42 9.22 -1.12 15.95
C GLY A 42 8.13 -0.03 15.95
N ILE A 43 7.57 0.33 17.11
CA ILE A 43 6.64 1.45 17.28
C ILE A 43 7.40 2.53 18.05
N SER A 44 7.98 3.48 17.32
CA SER A 44 8.65 4.64 17.89
C SER A 44 7.78 5.33 18.97
N LEU A 45 8.43 5.75 20.06
CA LEU A 45 7.86 6.52 21.18
C LEU A 45 7.49 7.97 20.80
N ASP A 46 7.77 8.38 19.57
CA ASP A 46 7.42 9.68 19.04
C ASP A 46 6.07 9.61 18.28
N PRO A 47 5.03 10.37 18.67
CA PRO A 47 3.70 10.32 18.04
C PRO A 47 3.70 10.55 16.53
N GLU A 48 4.67 11.29 16.00
CA GLU A 48 4.86 11.47 14.55
C GLU A 48 5.56 10.27 13.88
N ALA A 49 6.41 9.55 14.62
CA ALA A 49 7.12 8.39 14.09
C ALA A 49 6.32 7.08 14.24
N ALA A 50 5.32 7.02 15.13
CA ALA A 50 4.33 5.93 15.16
C ALA A 50 3.33 6.00 13.99
N ILE A 51 3.22 7.17 13.34
CA ILE A 51 2.67 7.30 11.96
C ILE A 51 3.76 6.94 10.93
N GLY A 52 4.71 6.10 11.31
CA GLY A 52 5.33 5.14 10.41
C GLY A 52 4.34 4.04 10.02
N VAL A 53 3.09 4.39 9.66
CA VAL A 53 2.37 3.60 8.65
C VAL A 53 3.37 3.51 7.53
N THR A 54 3.90 2.31 7.29
CA THR A 54 4.90 2.04 6.24
C THR A 54 4.59 2.97 5.08
N LYS A 55 5.43 3.99 4.83
CA LYS A 55 5.30 4.88 3.67
C LYS A 55 5.58 4.02 2.45
N ARG A 56 4.68 3.09 2.17
CA ARG A 56 4.58 2.42 0.90
C ARG A 56 4.05 3.50 -0.02
N LEU A 57 4.91 3.90 -0.95
CA LEU A 57 4.50 4.77 -2.04
C LEU A 57 3.21 4.19 -2.64
N PRO A 58 2.22 5.04 -2.97
CA PRO A 58 1.05 4.59 -3.70
C PRO A 58 1.48 3.73 -4.89
N PRO A 59 0.79 2.62 -5.17
CA PRO A 59 1.13 1.79 -6.31
C PRO A 59 1.19 2.62 -7.60
N LYS A 60 2.13 2.35 -8.51
CA LYS A 60 2.32 3.16 -9.73
C LYS A 60 1.06 3.32 -10.59
N TRP A 61 0.10 2.39 -10.49
CA TRP A 61 -1.17 2.48 -11.21
C TRP A 61 -2.09 3.59 -10.65
N THR A 62 -1.87 4.11 -9.44
CA THR A 62 -2.68 5.20 -8.88
C THR A 62 -2.55 6.50 -9.65
N GLU A 63 -1.36 6.82 -10.16
CA GLU A 63 -1.13 7.98 -11.04
C GLU A 63 -2.00 7.89 -12.32
N GLY A 64 -2.17 6.68 -12.86
CA GLY A 64 -3.05 6.43 -14.00
C GLY A 64 -4.53 6.67 -13.69
N ILE A 65 -4.97 6.46 -12.44
CA ILE A 65 -6.35 6.76 -12.02
C ILE A 65 -6.60 8.26 -12.09
N GLU A 66 -5.69 9.06 -11.55
CA GLU A 66 -5.81 10.52 -11.50
C GLU A 66 -5.85 11.11 -12.92
N GLU A 67 -4.98 10.60 -13.80
CA GLU A 67 -4.97 10.94 -15.23
C GLU A 67 -6.34 10.65 -15.88
N ILE A 68 -6.90 9.46 -15.68
CA ILE A 68 -8.20 9.06 -16.25
C ILE A 68 -9.33 9.92 -15.67
N GLN A 69 -9.35 10.17 -14.36
CA GLN A 69 -10.39 11.00 -13.72
C GLN A 69 -10.35 12.44 -14.22
N TYR A 70 -9.16 12.97 -14.46
CA TYR A 70 -8.99 14.29 -15.07
C TYR A 70 -9.55 14.32 -16.50
N GLU A 71 -9.21 13.35 -17.34
CA GLU A 71 -9.75 13.25 -18.71
C GLU A 71 -11.27 13.07 -18.73
N ILE A 72 -11.83 12.25 -17.85
CA ILE A 72 -13.29 12.09 -17.66
C ILE A 72 -13.96 13.44 -17.32
N THR A 73 -13.32 14.25 -16.47
CA THR A 73 -13.82 15.57 -16.10
C THR A 73 -13.79 16.54 -17.29
N ARG A 74 -12.73 16.48 -18.11
CA ARG A 74 -12.62 17.26 -19.35
C ARG A 74 -13.67 16.88 -20.38
N VAL A 75 -13.92 15.59 -20.58
CA VAL A 75 -15.01 15.09 -21.45
C VAL A 75 -16.34 15.66 -20.98
N ARG A 76 -16.63 15.57 -19.67
CA ARG A 76 -17.87 16.11 -19.10
C ARG A 76 -18.01 17.61 -19.35
N GLN A 77 -16.93 18.38 -19.24
CA GLN A 77 -16.98 19.82 -19.52
C GLN A 77 -17.24 20.10 -21.00
N LYS A 78 -16.49 19.46 -21.90
CA LYS A 78 -16.68 19.61 -23.35
C LYS A 78 -18.07 19.20 -23.82
N MET A 79 -18.68 18.18 -23.22
CA MET A 79 -20.07 17.82 -23.47
C MET A 79 -21.06 18.93 -23.08
N LYS A 80 -20.81 19.67 -22.00
CA LYS A 80 -21.63 20.84 -21.64
C LYS A 80 -21.45 21.97 -22.64
N ASP A 81 -20.22 22.23 -23.06
CA ASP A 81 -19.93 23.27 -24.05
C ASP A 81 -20.60 22.94 -25.40
N LEU A 82 -20.57 21.67 -25.80
CA LEU A 82 -21.29 21.18 -26.98
C LEU A 82 -22.81 21.35 -26.85
N ALA A 83 -23.39 21.08 -25.67
CA ALA A 83 -24.81 21.30 -25.45
C ALA A 83 -25.20 22.78 -25.60
N LEU A 84 -24.35 23.70 -25.14
CA LEU A 84 -24.53 25.14 -25.36
C LEU A 84 -24.45 25.52 -26.84
N LEU A 85 -23.50 24.94 -27.59
CA LEU A 85 -23.41 25.13 -29.05
C LEU A 85 -24.66 24.60 -29.77
N HIS A 86 -25.15 23.42 -29.41
CA HIS A 86 -26.40 22.87 -29.94
C HIS A 86 -27.59 23.80 -29.69
N ASP A 87 -27.74 24.32 -28.48
CA ASP A 87 -28.84 25.24 -28.15
C ASP A 87 -28.69 26.60 -28.84
N LYS A 88 -27.46 27.13 -28.98
CA LYS A 88 -27.17 28.35 -29.75
C LYS A 88 -27.56 28.16 -31.22
N HIS A 89 -27.15 27.05 -31.83
CA HIS A 89 -27.46 26.73 -33.22
C HIS A 89 -28.97 26.55 -33.46
N MET A 90 -29.67 25.90 -32.52
CA MET A 90 -31.11 25.67 -32.61
C MET A 90 -31.95 26.95 -32.46
N ASN A 91 -31.50 27.91 -31.66
CA ASN A 91 -32.27 29.13 -31.37
C ASN A 91 -31.96 30.31 -32.30
N ARG A 92 -31.10 30.12 -33.32
CA ARG A 92 -30.71 31.24 -34.20
C ARG A 92 -31.81 31.65 -35.21
N PRO A 93 -31.93 32.94 -35.54
CA PRO A 93 -32.71 33.43 -36.69
C PRO A 93 -32.16 32.91 -38.03
N THR A 94 -33.01 32.76 -39.03
CA THR A 94 -32.73 32.08 -40.32
C THR A 94 -31.77 32.81 -41.27
N LEU A 95 -31.31 34.03 -40.94
CA LEU A 95 -30.56 34.92 -41.86
C LEU A 95 -29.08 35.10 -41.49
N ASP A 96 -28.58 34.36 -40.50
CA ASP A 96 -27.19 34.45 -40.05
C ASP A 96 -26.32 33.36 -40.72
N ASP A 97 -25.09 33.71 -41.08
CA ASP A 97 -24.20 32.85 -41.86
C ASP A 97 -23.74 31.65 -41.02
N SER A 98 -24.08 30.44 -41.47
CA SER A 98 -24.24 29.26 -40.60
C SER A 98 -22.95 28.55 -40.20
N SER A 99 -21.88 28.84 -40.94
CA SER A 99 -20.76 27.93 -41.11
C SER A 99 -19.90 27.82 -39.86
N GLU A 100 -19.78 28.90 -39.06
CA GLU A 100 -18.90 28.93 -37.89
C GLU A 100 -19.41 28.04 -36.75
N GLU A 101 -20.70 28.10 -36.39
CA GLU A 101 -21.26 27.23 -35.35
C GLU A 101 -21.31 25.77 -35.78
N GLU A 102 -21.69 25.50 -37.03
CA GLU A 102 -21.77 24.14 -37.57
C GLU A 102 -20.37 23.49 -37.56
N HIS A 103 -19.35 24.24 -37.97
CA HIS A 103 -17.96 23.79 -37.90
C HIS A 103 -17.47 23.62 -36.44
N ALA A 104 -17.86 24.52 -35.52
CA ALA A 104 -17.51 24.39 -34.11
C ALA A 104 -18.15 23.14 -33.46
N ILE A 105 -19.39 22.80 -33.83
CA ILE A 105 -20.07 21.58 -33.40
C ILE A 105 -19.36 20.33 -33.93
N GLU A 106 -18.95 20.33 -35.21
CA GLU A 106 -18.19 19.25 -35.81
C GLU A 106 -16.87 19.01 -35.07
N ILE A 107 -16.06 20.06 -34.90
CA ILE A 107 -14.77 19.98 -34.20
C ILE A 107 -14.97 19.46 -32.78
N THR A 108 -15.91 20.05 -32.02
CA THR A 108 -16.14 19.67 -30.62
C THR A 108 -16.64 18.23 -30.51
N THR A 109 -17.48 17.78 -31.44
CA THR A 109 -17.96 16.39 -31.51
C THR A 109 -16.82 15.41 -31.77
N GLN A 110 -15.93 15.72 -32.74
CA GLN A 110 -14.76 14.90 -33.02
C GLN A 110 -13.78 14.86 -31.84
N GLU A 111 -13.52 16.01 -31.19
CA GLU A 111 -12.69 16.09 -29.99
C GLU A 111 -13.24 15.20 -28.86
N ILE A 112 -14.56 15.25 -28.62
CA ILE A 112 -15.20 14.42 -27.59
C ILE A 112 -15.05 12.93 -27.89
N THR A 113 -15.29 12.49 -29.13
CA THR A 113 -15.11 11.10 -29.54
C THR A 113 -13.67 10.64 -29.36
N GLN A 114 -12.68 11.49 -29.72
CA GLN A 114 -11.28 11.19 -29.49
C GLN A 114 -10.94 11.08 -28.00
N MET A 115 -11.48 11.97 -27.15
CA MET A 115 -11.28 11.88 -25.70
C MET A 115 -11.91 10.61 -25.11
N PHE A 116 -13.07 10.17 -25.60
CA PHE A 116 -13.65 8.87 -25.20
C PHE A 116 -12.71 7.70 -25.52
N HIS A 117 -12.13 7.65 -26.72
CA HIS A 117 -11.14 6.62 -27.07
C HIS A 117 -9.87 6.69 -26.21
N ARG A 118 -9.40 7.90 -25.87
CA ARG A 118 -8.25 8.06 -24.96
C ARG A 118 -8.57 7.52 -23.57
N CYS A 119 -9.74 7.87 -23.02
CA CYS A 119 -10.20 7.35 -21.73
C CYS A 119 -10.33 5.83 -21.76
N GLN A 120 -10.94 5.27 -22.81
CA GLN A 120 -11.09 3.82 -22.98
C GLN A 120 -9.72 3.11 -22.95
N ARG A 121 -8.77 3.57 -23.77
CA ARG A 121 -7.41 2.99 -23.82
C ARG A 121 -6.65 3.13 -22.51
N ALA A 122 -6.85 4.24 -21.80
CA ALA A 122 -6.23 4.45 -20.50
C ALA A 122 -6.82 3.50 -19.44
N VAL A 123 -8.14 3.29 -19.43
CA VAL A 123 -8.83 2.36 -18.54
C VAL A 123 -8.40 0.91 -18.80
N THR A 124 -8.34 0.47 -20.06
CA THR A 124 -7.88 -0.89 -20.40
C THR A 124 -6.38 -1.06 -20.16
N GLY A 125 -5.59 -0.03 -20.43
CA GLY A 125 -4.15 0.00 -20.14
C GLY A 125 -3.82 0.02 -18.64
N LEU A 126 -4.75 0.39 -17.77
CA LEU A 126 -4.52 0.42 -16.32
C LEU A 126 -4.24 -0.99 -15.77
N GLN A 127 -4.89 -2.01 -16.33
CA GLN A 127 -4.69 -3.42 -15.95
C GLN A 127 -3.28 -3.90 -16.30
N THR A 128 -2.72 -3.46 -17.43
CA THR A 128 -1.38 -3.89 -17.89
C THR A 128 -0.24 -3.15 -17.23
N ARG A 129 -0.51 -2.00 -16.59
CA ARG A 129 0.46 -1.23 -15.79
C ARG A 129 0.77 -1.88 -14.43
N CYS A 130 -0.01 -2.89 -14.03
CA CYS A 130 0.24 -3.69 -12.83
C CYS A 130 1.21 -4.83 -13.15
N GLY A 131 2.47 -4.69 -12.73
CA GLY A 131 3.52 -5.70 -12.93
C GLY A 131 3.51 -6.78 -11.85
N HIS A 132 4.10 -6.48 -10.69
CA HIS A 132 3.98 -7.30 -9.48
C HIS A 132 3.02 -6.59 -8.52
N CYS A 133 1.76 -7.02 -8.52
CA CYS A 133 0.77 -6.58 -7.54
C CYS A 133 0.51 -7.71 -6.54
N THR A 134 0.31 -7.35 -5.28
CA THR A 134 -0.25 -8.27 -4.30
C THR A 134 -1.68 -8.66 -4.71
N GLU A 135 -2.16 -9.81 -4.25
CA GLU A 135 -3.54 -10.25 -4.51
C GLU A 135 -4.58 -9.21 -4.07
N GLN A 136 -4.27 -8.45 -3.00
CA GLN A 136 -5.12 -7.35 -2.53
C GLN A 136 -5.12 -6.16 -3.49
N GLU A 137 -3.95 -5.75 -3.98
CA GLU A 137 -3.83 -4.67 -4.97
C GLU A 137 -4.50 -5.04 -6.29
N GLU A 138 -4.41 -6.28 -6.72
CA GLU A 138 -5.07 -6.77 -7.93
C GLU A 138 -6.61 -6.70 -7.80
N ARG A 139 -7.15 -7.07 -6.64
CA ARG A 139 -8.59 -6.93 -6.33
C ARG A 139 -9.02 -5.45 -6.31
N LEU A 140 -8.22 -4.58 -5.70
CA LEU A 140 -8.49 -3.14 -5.67
C LEU A 140 -8.45 -2.55 -7.09
N LEU A 141 -7.45 -2.91 -7.89
CA LEU A 141 -7.31 -2.47 -9.27
C LEU A 141 -8.52 -2.88 -10.11
N ARG A 142 -8.98 -4.13 -10.01
CA ARG A 142 -10.20 -4.59 -10.67
C ARG A 142 -11.40 -3.69 -10.33
N ASN A 143 -11.63 -3.45 -9.04
CA ASN A 143 -12.74 -2.61 -8.58
C ASN A 143 -12.66 -1.18 -9.15
N VAL A 144 -11.46 -0.59 -9.16
CA VAL A 144 -11.22 0.74 -9.72
C VAL A 144 -11.50 0.75 -11.23
N VAL A 145 -10.96 -0.22 -11.98
CA VAL A 145 -11.14 -0.31 -13.43
C VAL A 145 -12.61 -0.37 -13.81
N SER A 146 -13.43 -1.17 -13.11
CA SER A 146 -14.87 -1.22 -13.41
C SER A 146 -15.61 0.04 -12.97
N SER A 147 -15.21 0.70 -11.88
CA SER A 147 -15.81 1.98 -11.49
C SER A 147 -15.55 3.06 -12.54
N LEU A 148 -14.33 3.11 -13.09
CA LEU A 148 -13.96 4.00 -14.19
C LEU A 148 -14.69 3.64 -15.49
N ALA A 149 -14.78 2.36 -15.83
CA ALA A 149 -15.51 1.88 -17.00
C ALA A 149 -17.00 2.23 -16.92
N GLN A 150 -17.63 2.05 -15.74
CA GLN A 150 -19.02 2.44 -15.51
C GLN A 150 -19.23 3.96 -15.66
N SER A 151 -18.32 4.77 -15.11
CA SER A 151 -18.36 6.23 -15.25
C SER A 151 -18.24 6.68 -16.72
N LEU A 152 -17.37 6.01 -17.48
CA LEU A 152 -17.18 6.28 -18.91
C LEU A 152 -18.38 5.81 -19.74
N GLN A 153 -19.00 4.69 -19.37
CA GLN A 153 -20.21 4.18 -19.99
C GLN A 153 -21.39 5.15 -19.77
N GLU A 154 -21.58 5.67 -18.56
CA GLU A 154 -22.60 6.68 -18.26
C GLU A 154 -22.38 7.99 -19.03
N LEU A 155 -21.11 8.42 -19.19
CA LEU A 155 -20.81 9.58 -20.03
C LEU A 155 -21.12 9.33 -21.50
N SER A 156 -20.79 8.14 -22.02
CA SER A 156 -21.11 7.75 -23.40
C SER A 156 -22.61 7.70 -23.64
N THR A 157 -23.40 7.13 -22.73
CA THR A 157 -24.87 7.12 -22.86
C THR A 157 -25.45 8.53 -22.85
N ASN A 158 -24.99 9.39 -21.93
CA ASN A 158 -25.40 10.80 -21.88
C ASN A 158 -25.05 11.57 -23.15
N PHE A 159 -23.86 11.34 -23.73
CA PHE A 159 -23.45 11.98 -24.97
C PHE A 159 -24.33 11.52 -26.15
N ARG A 160 -24.52 10.20 -26.30
CA ARG A 160 -25.36 9.64 -27.37
C ARG A 160 -26.80 10.12 -27.26
N HIS A 161 -27.32 10.26 -26.03
CA HIS A 161 -28.66 10.83 -25.80
C HIS A 161 -28.73 12.31 -26.20
N THR A 162 -27.71 13.10 -25.83
CA THR A 162 -27.62 14.53 -26.20
C THR A 162 -27.54 14.71 -27.72
N GLN A 163 -26.69 13.93 -28.40
CA GLN A 163 -26.55 13.94 -29.86
C GLN A 163 -27.83 13.49 -30.57
N SER A 164 -28.45 12.40 -30.09
CA SER A 164 -29.72 11.91 -30.64
C SER A 164 -30.85 12.93 -30.47
N GLY A 165 -30.89 13.62 -29.33
CA GLY A 165 -31.83 14.70 -29.06
C GLY A 165 -31.61 15.91 -29.98
N TYR A 166 -30.36 16.29 -30.23
CA TYR A 166 -30.01 17.35 -31.18
C TYR A 166 -30.39 16.99 -32.62
N LEU A 167 -30.03 15.79 -33.10
CA LEU A 167 -30.43 15.28 -34.42
C LEU A 167 -31.95 15.30 -34.63
N LYS A 168 -32.72 14.88 -33.62
CA LYS A 168 -34.20 14.91 -33.67
C LYS A 168 -34.73 16.35 -33.80
N ARG A 169 -34.15 17.30 -33.05
CA ARG A 169 -34.52 18.72 -33.13
C ARG A 169 -34.18 19.33 -34.50
N MET A 170 -33.03 18.98 -35.06
CA MET A 170 -32.62 19.39 -36.42
C MET A 170 -33.59 18.88 -37.48
N LYS A 171 -33.89 17.58 -37.49
CA LYS A 171 -34.80 16.97 -38.46
C LYS A 171 -36.21 17.56 -38.38
N ASN A 172 -36.74 17.79 -37.17
CA ASN A 172 -38.04 18.42 -36.99
C ASN A 172 -38.08 19.88 -37.52
N ARG A 173 -36.96 20.61 -37.43
CA ARG A 173 -36.83 21.97 -37.99
C ARG A 173 -36.86 21.91 -39.52
N GLU A 174 -36.15 20.94 -40.11
CA GLU A 174 -36.09 20.72 -41.55
C GLU A 174 -37.43 20.29 -42.16
N GLU A 175 -38.15 19.37 -41.51
CA GLU A 175 -39.50 18.96 -41.93
C GLU A 175 -40.46 20.15 -41.94
N ARG A 176 -40.41 21.01 -40.91
CA ARG A 176 -41.19 22.26 -40.86
C ARG A 176 -40.83 23.25 -41.98
N SER A 177 -39.55 23.38 -42.33
CA SER A 177 -39.16 24.26 -43.44
C SER A 177 -39.55 23.68 -44.80
N LYS A 178 -39.42 22.36 -45.00
CA LYS A 178 -39.83 21.69 -46.25
C LYS A 178 -41.32 21.87 -46.52
N HIS A 179 -42.19 21.73 -45.51
CA HIS A 179 -43.63 21.99 -45.67
C HIS A 179 -43.97 23.41 -46.15
N PHE A 180 -43.15 24.40 -45.79
CA PHE A 180 -43.33 25.78 -46.22
C PHE A 180 -42.92 26.02 -47.69
N PHE A 181 -41.91 25.30 -48.19
CA PHE A 181 -41.42 25.42 -49.57
C PHE A 181 -42.12 24.48 -50.56
N ASP A 182 -42.54 23.29 -50.11
CA ASP A 182 -43.31 22.31 -50.91
C ASP A 182 -44.76 22.78 -51.13
N SER A 183 -45.25 23.65 -50.25
CA SER A 183 -46.45 24.45 -50.49
C SER A 183 -46.08 25.69 -51.32
N GLY A 184 -45.66 25.48 -52.57
CA GLY A 184 -45.62 26.55 -53.58
C GLY A 184 -46.99 27.23 -53.72
N PRO A 185 -47.07 28.47 -54.23
CA PRO A 185 -48.27 29.29 -54.14
C PRO A 185 -49.48 28.50 -54.61
N LEU A 186 -50.58 28.59 -53.85
CA LEU A 186 -51.92 28.19 -54.24
C LEU A 186 -52.26 28.87 -55.57
N MET A 187 -51.81 28.31 -56.69
CA MET A 187 -52.50 28.47 -57.95
C MET A 187 -53.73 27.59 -57.79
N GLU A 188 -54.86 28.24 -57.49
CA GLU A 188 -56.15 27.69 -57.82
C GLU A 188 -56.04 27.10 -59.22
N GLU A 189 -56.23 25.78 -59.31
CA GLU A 189 -56.33 25.06 -60.57
C GLU A 189 -57.55 25.61 -61.32
N ASP A 190 -57.34 26.63 -62.15
CA ASP A 190 -58.27 26.96 -63.21
C ASP A 190 -57.93 26.02 -64.37
N GLU A 191 -58.82 25.05 -64.59
CA GLU A 191 -58.59 23.76 -65.27
C GLU A 191 -58.44 23.87 -66.80
N ASP A 192 -58.22 25.05 -67.37
CA ASP A 192 -58.26 25.28 -68.81
C ASP A 192 -57.19 26.28 -69.32
N LEU A 193 -55.89 26.00 -69.15
CA LEU A 193 -54.87 26.69 -69.95
C LEU A 193 -53.59 25.88 -70.17
N ALA A 194 -53.58 25.16 -71.29
CA ALA A 194 -52.45 24.85 -72.18
C ALA A 194 -51.02 24.81 -71.58
N VAL A 195 -50.45 23.60 -71.58
CA VAL A 195 -49.07 23.24 -71.96
C VAL A 195 -48.17 24.44 -72.30
N TYR A 196 -47.58 25.04 -71.27
CA TYR A 196 -46.36 25.82 -71.38
C TYR A 196 -45.43 25.37 -70.27
N ASP A 197 -44.42 24.59 -70.66
CA ASP A 197 -43.21 24.34 -69.89
C ASP A 197 -42.48 25.68 -69.69
N LYS A 198 -42.94 26.48 -68.73
CA LYS A 198 -42.13 27.56 -68.16
C LYS A 198 -41.09 26.87 -67.28
N GLY A 199 -39.97 26.52 -67.88
CA GLY A 199 -38.75 26.24 -67.12
C GLY A 199 -38.55 27.32 -66.05
N PHE A 200 -38.01 26.91 -64.91
CA PHE A 200 -37.67 27.81 -63.80
C PHE A 200 -37.07 29.11 -64.33
N THR A 201 -37.56 30.26 -63.86
CA THR A 201 -36.87 31.53 -64.13
C THR A 201 -35.45 31.45 -63.55
N ASP A 202 -34.47 32.16 -64.14
CA ASP A 202 -33.05 32.07 -63.72
C ASP A 202 -32.88 32.31 -62.20
N ASP A 203 -33.66 33.24 -61.64
CA ASP A 203 -33.72 33.51 -60.20
C ASP A 203 -34.26 32.34 -59.38
N GLN A 204 -35.20 31.58 -59.94
CA GLN A 204 -35.86 30.43 -59.32
C GLN A 204 -34.97 29.19 -59.43
N LEU A 205 -34.19 29.04 -60.51
CA LEU A 205 -33.16 28.02 -60.67
C LEU A 205 -32.01 28.25 -59.68
N MET A 206 -31.56 29.49 -59.52
CA MET A 206 -30.53 29.88 -58.55
C MET A 206 -30.98 29.63 -57.11
N LEU A 207 -32.26 29.86 -56.78
CA LEU A 207 -32.83 29.56 -55.46
C LEU A 207 -32.88 28.06 -55.17
N VAL A 208 -33.19 27.25 -56.19
CA VAL A 208 -33.17 25.79 -56.09
C VAL A 208 -31.75 25.30 -55.91
N GLU A 209 -30.79 25.80 -56.69
CA GLU A 209 -29.37 25.45 -56.59
C GLU A 209 -28.82 25.80 -55.18
N GLN A 210 -29.11 27.00 -54.68
CA GLN A 210 -28.69 27.40 -53.34
C GLN A 210 -29.35 26.57 -52.22
N ASN A 211 -30.62 26.19 -52.38
CA ASN A 211 -31.27 25.23 -51.46
C ASN A 211 -30.63 23.85 -51.53
N THR A 212 -30.28 23.34 -52.73
CA THR A 212 -29.64 22.02 -52.86
C THR A 212 -28.29 21.96 -52.17
N VAL A 213 -27.46 23.00 -52.30
CA VAL A 213 -26.17 23.10 -51.61
C VAL A 213 -26.34 23.12 -50.09
N MET A 214 -27.27 23.92 -49.57
CA MET A 214 -27.55 23.96 -48.12
C MET A 214 -28.06 22.61 -47.58
N VAL A 215 -28.87 21.89 -48.36
CA VAL A 215 -29.35 20.55 -47.98
C VAL A 215 -28.20 19.53 -47.95
N GLU A 216 -27.29 19.57 -48.92
CA GLU A 216 -26.13 18.68 -48.96
C GLU A 216 -25.17 18.89 -47.77
N GLU A 217 -24.91 20.15 -47.39
CA GLU A 217 -24.10 20.48 -46.21
C GLU A 217 -24.75 19.98 -44.92
N ARG A 218 -26.07 20.14 -44.78
CA ARG A 218 -26.84 19.61 -43.65
C ARG A 218 -26.81 18.08 -43.58
N GLU A 219 -26.94 17.38 -44.70
CA GLU A 219 -26.83 15.92 -44.73
C GLU A 219 -25.42 15.45 -44.35
N ARG A 220 -24.38 16.22 -44.67
CA ARG A 220 -23.02 15.94 -44.24
C ARG A 220 -22.89 16.05 -42.72
N GLU A 221 -23.41 17.11 -42.10
CA GLU A 221 -23.40 17.29 -40.64
C GLU A 221 -24.13 16.12 -39.94
N ILE A 222 -25.33 15.78 -40.41
CA ILE A 222 -26.11 14.66 -39.86
C ILE A 222 -25.33 13.35 -39.94
N ARG A 223 -24.69 13.06 -41.10
CA ARG A 223 -23.87 11.85 -41.27
C ARG A 223 -22.71 11.80 -40.28
N GLN A 224 -22.05 12.93 -40.02
CA GLN A 224 -20.94 12.99 -39.07
C GLN A 224 -21.39 12.73 -37.63
N ILE A 225 -22.53 13.29 -37.21
CA ILE A 225 -23.06 13.04 -35.87
C ILE A 225 -23.46 11.56 -35.74
N VAL A 226 -24.12 11.00 -36.75
CA VAL A 226 -24.47 9.56 -36.77
C VAL A 226 -23.23 8.68 -36.69
N GLN A 227 -22.16 9.05 -37.41
CA GLN A 227 -20.88 8.34 -37.31
C GLN A 227 -20.32 8.39 -35.89
N SER A 228 -20.32 9.57 -35.24
CA SER A 228 -19.85 9.69 -33.85
C SER A 228 -20.66 8.83 -32.87
N ILE A 229 -21.97 8.71 -33.05
CA ILE A 229 -22.84 7.84 -32.25
C ILE A 229 -22.53 6.35 -32.49
N SER A 230 -22.16 6.01 -33.73
CA SER A 230 -21.75 4.66 -34.12
C SER A 230 -20.40 4.28 -33.52
N ASP A 231 -19.39 5.15 -33.63
CA ASP A 231 -18.05 4.94 -33.07
C ASP A 231 -18.12 4.75 -31.55
N LEU A 232 -18.94 5.55 -30.86
CA LEU A 232 -19.17 5.38 -29.42
C LEU A 232 -19.93 4.09 -29.06
N ASN A 233 -20.63 3.47 -30.01
CA ASN A 233 -21.27 2.19 -29.79
C ASN A 233 -20.25 1.05 -29.68
N GLU A 234 -19.13 1.14 -30.40
CA GLU A 234 -18.02 0.21 -30.30
C GLU A 234 -17.37 0.32 -28.91
N ILE A 235 -17.01 1.55 -28.50
CA ILE A 235 -16.50 1.83 -27.16
C ILE A 235 -17.47 1.33 -26.08
N PHE A 236 -18.77 1.54 -26.26
CA PHE A 236 -19.79 1.09 -25.31
C PHE A 236 -19.80 -0.44 -25.13
N ARG A 237 -19.64 -1.22 -26.21
CA ARG A 237 -19.61 -2.69 -26.11
C ARG A 237 -18.37 -3.17 -25.37
N ASP A 238 -17.21 -2.58 -25.68
CA ASP A 238 -15.94 -2.92 -25.03
C ASP A 238 -16.01 -2.65 -23.52
N LEU A 239 -16.55 -1.49 -23.13
CA LEU A 239 -16.71 -1.13 -21.72
C LEU A 239 -17.79 -1.95 -21.02
N ALA A 240 -18.89 -2.30 -21.72
CA ALA A 240 -19.96 -3.11 -21.16
C ALA A 240 -19.46 -4.51 -20.77
N GLY A 241 -18.57 -5.12 -21.56
CA GLY A 241 -17.92 -6.38 -21.20
C GLY A 241 -17.18 -6.29 -19.85
N MET A 242 -16.40 -5.22 -19.66
CA MET A 242 -15.63 -4.98 -18.43
C MET A 242 -16.50 -4.70 -17.18
N VAL A 243 -17.73 -4.21 -17.37
CA VAL A 243 -18.67 -3.93 -16.27
C VAL A 243 -19.47 -5.17 -15.90
N VAL A 244 -19.87 -5.99 -16.88
CA VAL A 244 -20.68 -7.20 -16.69
C VAL A 244 -19.91 -8.32 -15.99
N GLU A 245 -18.63 -8.53 -16.34
CA GLU A 245 -17.80 -9.60 -15.73
C GLU A 245 -17.62 -9.46 -14.22
N GLN A 246 -17.77 -8.24 -13.67
CA GLN A 246 -17.49 -7.99 -12.27
C GLN A 246 -18.78 -8.07 -11.41
N GLY A 247 -19.99 -8.22 -11.98
CA GLY A 247 -21.28 -8.39 -11.25
C GLY A 247 -21.96 -7.06 -10.85
N THR A 248 -23.10 -7.10 -10.13
CA THR A 248 -23.75 -5.85 -9.64
C THR A 248 -22.99 -5.27 -8.44
N VAL A 249 -22.94 -3.94 -8.31
CA VAL A 249 -22.21 -3.25 -7.20
C VAL A 249 -22.64 -3.76 -5.82
N LEU A 250 -23.94 -4.10 -5.67
CA LEU A 250 -24.50 -4.58 -4.40
C LEU A 250 -23.96 -5.97 -4.03
N ASP A 251 -23.92 -6.88 -5.00
CA ASP A 251 -23.43 -8.25 -4.84
C ASP A 251 -21.94 -8.26 -4.41
N ARG A 252 -21.16 -7.28 -4.87
CA ARG A 252 -19.75 -7.12 -4.48
C ARG A 252 -19.56 -6.60 -3.06
N ILE A 253 -20.41 -5.67 -2.61
CA ILE A 253 -20.32 -5.12 -1.25
C ILE A 253 -20.69 -6.23 -0.26
N ASP A 254 -21.79 -6.92 -0.50
CA ASP A 254 -22.24 -8.01 0.37
C ASP A 254 -21.19 -9.13 0.41
N PHE A 255 -20.67 -9.56 -0.75
CA PHE A 255 -19.61 -10.57 -0.83
C PHE A 255 -18.32 -10.15 -0.10
N ASN A 256 -17.86 -8.91 -0.28
CA ASN A 256 -16.63 -8.43 0.37
C ASN A 256 -16.81 -8.25 1.88
N VAL A 257 -17.97 -7.78 2.32
CA VAL A 257 -18.31 -7.63 3.74
C VAL A 257 -18.44 -9.02 4.39
N GLU A 258 -19.10 -9.97 3.72
CA GLU A 258 -19.21 -11.35 4.18
C GLU A 258 -17.83 -12.00 4.28
N GLN A 259 -16.98 -11.86 3.26
CA GLN A 259 -15.62 -12.39 3.31
C GLN A 259 -14.76 -11.74 4.41
N ALA A 260 -14.93 -10.44 4.66
CA ALA A 260 -14.26 -9.77 5.77
C ALA A 260 -14.75 -10.29 7.13
N CYS A 261 -16.06 -10.54 7.27
CA CYS A 261 -16.65 -11.15 8.45
C CYS A 261 -16.07 -12.54 8.71
N VAL A 262 -16.06 -13.41 7.70
CA VAL A 262 -15.48 -14.77 7.78
C VAL A 262 -14.00 -14.73 8.18
N LYS A 263 -13.19 -13.90 7.52
CA LYS A 263 -11.75 -13.75 7.84
C LYS A 263 -11.52 -13.25 9.26
N THR A 264 -12.37 -12.34 9.74
CA THR A 264 -12.27 -11.83 11.13
C THR A 264 -12.62 -12.93 12.13
N GLU A 265 -13.64 -13.73 11.86
CA GLU A 265 -14.01 -14.88 12.71
C GLU A 265 -12.88 -15.93 12.76
N GLU A 266 -12.27 -16.24 11.61
CA GLU A 266 -11.09 -17.12 11.54
C GLU A 266 -9.89 -16.54 12.31
N GLY A 267 -9.65 -15.22 12.18
CA GLY A 267 -8.60 -14.53 12.94
C GLY A 267 -8.80 -14.63 14.45
N VAL A 268 -10.04 -14.49 14.93
CA VAL A 268 -10.39 -14.70 16.34
C VAL A 268 -10.07 -16.13 16.79
N LYS A 269 -10.37 -17.15 15.97
CA LYS A 269 -10.04 -18.55 16.28
C LYS A 269 -8.52 -18.77 16.39
N GLN A 270 -7.73 -18.16 15.49
CA GLN A 270 -6.27 -18.26 15.56
C GLN A 270 -5.69 -17.56 16.80
N LEU A 271 -6.22 -16.40 17.17
CA LEU A 271 -5.81 -15.70 18.40
C LEU A 271 -6.10 -16.53 19.65
N GLN A 272 -7.28 -17.16 19.73
CA GLN A 272 -7.60 -18.07 20.84
C GLN A 272 -6.65 -19.26 20.90
N LYS A 273 -6.29 -19.84 19.74
CA LYS A 273 -5.33 -20.94 19.67
C LYS A 273 -3.93 -20.51 20.13
N ALA A 274 -3.48 -19.34 19.71
CA ALA A 274 -2.20 -18.76 20.13
C ALA A 274 -2.17 -18.52 21.65
N GLU A 275 -3.24 -17.99 22.22
CA GLU A 275 -3.37 -17.80 23.68
C GLU A 275 -3.28 -19.14 24.43
N GLN A 276 -3.95 -20.18 23.94
CA GLN A 276 -3.89 -21.52 24.53
C GLN A 276 -2.47 -22.10 24.49
N TYR A 277 -1.75 -21.94 23.37
CA TYR A 277 -0.34 -22.36 23.29
C TYR A 277 0.54 -21.60 24.28
N GLN A 278 0.37 -20.28 24.38
CA GLN A 278 1.14 -19.44 25.30
C GLN A 278 0.90 -19.84 26.77
N LYS A 279 -0.36 -20.12 27.16
CA LYS A 279 -0.70 -20.62 28.49
C LYS A 279 -0.09 -21.99 28.78
N LYS A 280 -0.04 -22.88 27.78
CA LYS A 280 0.51 -24.23 27.94
C LYS A 280 2.04 -24.22 28.11
N ASN A 281 2.75 -23.34 27.38
CA ASN A 281 4.21 -23.25 27.46
C ASN A 281 4.74 -22.75 28.81
N ARG A 282 3.95 -21.97 29.58
CA ARG A 282 4.36 -21.52 30.92
C ARG A 282 4.72 -22.68 31.85
N LYS A 283 3.96 -23.78 31.81
CA LYS A 283 4.24 -24.96 32.66
C LYS A 283 5.53 -25.67 32.25
N MET A 284 5.81 -25.74 30.94
CA MET A 284 7.04 -26.33 30.43
C MET A 284 8.27 -25.50 30.83
N LEU A 285 8.16 -24.16 30.79
CA LEU A 285 9.23 -23.25 31.19
C LEU A 285 9.59 -23.43 32.69
N VAL A 286 8.59 -23.57 33.56
CA VAL A 286 8.82 -23.85 34.99
C VAL A 286 9.51 -25.20 35.21
N ILE A 287 9.11 -26.25 34.47
CA ILE A 287 9.74 -27.57 34.56
C ILE A 287 11.21 -27.50 34.12
N LEU A 288 11.50 -26.75 33.04
CA LEU A 288 12.85 -26.55 32.55
C LEU A 288 13.71 -25.81 33.57
N ILE A 289 13.21 -24.73 34.18
CA ILE A 289 13.91 -24.00 35.26
C ILE A 289 14.23 -24.94 36.43
N LEU A 290 13.26 -25.73 36.90
CA LEU A 290 13.49 -26.68 38.00
C LEU A 290 14.56 -27.72 37.65
N PHE A 291 14.56 -28.23 36.41
CA PHE A 291 15.57 -29.16 35.94
C PHE A 291 16.98 -28.54 35.92
N VAL A 292 17.10 -27.30 35.44
CA VAL A 292 18.38 -26.56 35.45
C VAL A 292 18.89 -26.36 36.87
N ILE A 293 18.03 -25.99 37.82
CA ILE A 293 18.41 -25.84 39.24
C ILE A 293 18.96 -27.14 39.82
N VAL A 294 18.31 -28.28 39.55
CA VAL A 294 18.78 -29.59 40.02
C VAL A 294 20.15 -29.94 39.42
N MET A 295 20.35 -29.66 38.13
CA MET A 295 21.64 -29.89 37.48
C MET A 295 22.75 -29.01 38.06
N LEU A 296 22.47 -27.74 38.35
CA LEU A 296 23.42 -26.84 39.00
C LEU A 296 23.77 -27.33 40.41
N GLN A 297 22.79 -27.73 41.21
CA GLN A 297 23.02 -28.28 42.55
C GLN A 297 23.87 -29.56 42.51
N ALA A 298 23.59 -30.46 41.57
CA ALA A 298 24.38 -31.67 41.37
C ALA A 298 25.83 -31.35 41.01
N ASN A 299 26.04 -30.41 40.08
CA ASN A 299 27.38 -29.97 39.66
C ASN A 299 28.17 -29.34 40.83
N VAL A 300 27.55 -28.46 41.61
CA VAL A 300 28.16 -27.87 42.81
C VAL A 300 28.52 -28.96 43.84
N SER A 301 27.67 -29.97 44.01
CA SER A 301 27.93 -31.06 44.95
C SER A 301 29.08 -31.97 44.53
N ALA A 302 29.22 -32.24 43.22
CA ALA A 302 30.28 -33.07 42.67
C ALA A 302 31.66 -32.40 42.77
N ASN A 303 31.71 -31.07 42.67
CA ASN A 303 32.94 -30.29 42.78
C ASN A 303 33.27 -29.85 44.22
N ARG A 304 32.57 -30.38 45.22
CA ARG A 304 32.86 -30.10 46.63
C ARG A 304 34.17 -30.80 47.04
N PRO A 305 35.14 -30.09 47.64
CA PRO A 305 36.36 -30.71 48.16
C PRO A 305 36.05 -31.81 49.18
N SER A 306 36.82 -32.90 49.17
CA SER A 306 36.67 -34.03 50.10
C SER A 306 36.84 -33.63 51.57
N SER A 307 37.55 -32.54 51.85
CA SER A 307 37.74 -31.92 53.18
C SER A 307 36.59 -31.00 53.61
N GLY A 308 35.60 -30.74 52.74
CA GLY A 308 34.56 -29.73 52.96
C GLY A 308 35.04 -28.29 52.71
N TRP A 309 34.14 -27.33 52.81
CA TRP A 309 34.46 -25.91 52.64
C TRP A 309 35.17 -25.37 53.89
N PRO A 310 36.28 -24.60 53.78
CA PRO A 310 37.15 -24.32 54.92
C PRO A 310 36.52 -23.51 56.06
N THR A 311 35.50 -22.67 55.83
CA THR A 311 34.74 -22.05 56.95
C THR A 311 33.37 -21.45 56.56
N SER A 312 33.15 -21.11 55.28
CA SER A 312 31.88 -20.60 54.74
C SER A 312 31.52 -21.29 53.43
N LEU A 313 30.23 -21.48 53.15
CA LEU A 313 29.79 -21.94 51.83
C LEU A 313 30.24 -20.92 50.77
N PRO A 314 30.63 -21.37 49.56
CA PRO A 314 30.85 -20.45 48.45
C PRO A 314 29.53 -19.74 48.12
N ASN A 315 29.60 -18.44 47.88
CA ASN A 315 28.48 -17.69 47.33
C ASN A 315 28.40 -17.98 45.83
N VAL A 316 27.26 -18.50 45.40
CA VAL A 316 26.95 -18.71 43.98
C VAL A 316 26.08 -17.55 43.53
N LEU A 317 26.59 -16.73 42.64
CA LEU A 317 25.90 -15.57 42.10
C LEU A 317 25.92 -15.67 40.56
N PRO A 318 24.81 -15.35 39.88
CA PRO A 318 24.83 -15.19 38.43
C PRO A 318 25.71 -13.98 38.08
N LEU A 319 26.48 -14.10 37.01
CA LEU A 319 27.27 -13.01 36.44
C LEU A 319 27.05 -13.00 34.94
N SER A 320 26.56 -11.89 34.42
CA SER A 320 26.40 -11.59 32.99
C SER A 320 27.61 -10.80 32.49
N TRP A 321 28.33 -11.36 31.53
CA TRP A 321 29.55 -10.72 31.02
C TRP A 321 29.27 -9.31 30.48
N GLY A 322 30.10 -8.34 30.88
CA GLY A 322 30.03 -6.96 30.40
C GLY A 322 28.85 -6.14 30.97
N GLU A 323 27.89 -6.78 31.63
CA GLU A 323 26.68 -6.11 32.13
C GLU A 323 26.76 -5.83 33.64
N ASP A 324 26.80 -6.88 34.47
CA ASP A 324 26.72 -6.78 35.94
C ASP A 324 28.08 -6.97 36.64
N HIS A 325 29.14 -7.17 35.86
CA HIS A 325 30.49 -7.46 36.38
C HIS A 325 31.02 -6.42 37.37
N MET A 326 30.56 -5.17 37.30
CA MET A 326 30.93 -4.08 38.21
C MET A 326 30.37 -4.24 39.63
N ASP A 327 29.31 -5.02 39.81
CA ASP A 327 28.72 -5.31 41.12
C ASP A 327 29.58 -6.28 41.95
N PHE A 328 30.55 -6.93 41.29
CA PHE A 328 31.50 -7.83 41.91
C PHE A 328 32.77 -7.07 42.35
N SER A 329 33.31 -7.46 43.51
CA SER A 329 34.60 -6.95 43.98
C SER A 329 35.68 -7.14 42.92
N SER A 330 36.65 -6.23 42.88
CA SER A 330 37.84 -6.35 42.01
C SER A 330 39.10 -6.78 42.76
N ASN A 331 38.98 -7.01 44.07
CA ASN A 331 40.08 -7.44 44.95
C ASN A 331 40.02 -8.95 45.18
N TRP A 332 40.29 -9.73 44.14
CA TRP A 332 40.40 -11.19 44.24
C TRP A 332 41.87 -11.61 44.29
N ASP A 333 42.22 -12.65 45.05
CA ASP A 333 43.59 -13.19 45.03
C ASP A 333 43.85 -14.03 43.77
N LEU A 334 42.80 -14.70 43.28
CA LEU A 334 42.85 -15.65 42.17
C LEU A 334 41.48 -15.69 41.48
N VAL A 335 41.47 -15.69 40.15
CA VAL A 335 40.26 -15.91 39.35
C VAL A 335 40.41 -17.23 38.59
N LEU A 336 39.43 -18.12 38.70
CA LEU A 336 39.40 -19.39 37.98
C LEU A 336 38.22 -19.38 37.02
N CYS A 337 38.48 -19.65 35.75
CA CYS A 337 37.47 -19.72 34.72
C CYS A 337 37.54 -21.08 34.03
N ALA A 338 36.40 -21.73 33.86
CA ALA A 338 36.31 -23.01 33.15
C ALA A 338 35.12 -22.98 32.19
N ASP A 339 35.36 -23.35 30.93
CA ASP A 339 34.33 -23.44 29.87
C ASP A 339 33.52 -22.14 29.68
N ILE A 340 34.21 -20.99 29.68
CA ILE A 340 33.58 -19.66 29.57
C ILE A 340 33.51 -19.12 28.13
N MET A 341 33.64 -19.97 27.11
CA MET A 341 33.79 -19.57 25.71
C MET A 341 32.79 -20.33 24.83
N TYR A 342 31.77 -19.62 24.32
CA TYR A 342 30.69 -20.24 23.54
C TYR A 342 30.43 -19.57 22.18
N LEU A 343 30.61 -18.25 22.06
CA LEU A 343 30.28 -17.49 20.86
C LEU A 343 31.28 -16.33 20.64
N PRO A 344 31.85 -16.15 19.44
CA PRO A 344 32.78 -15.07 19.13
C PRO A 344 32.25 -13.66 19.45
N GLU A 345 30.94 -13.45 19.31
CA GLU A 345 30.28 -12.16 19.58
C GLU A 345 30.39 -11.74 21.06
N THR A 346 30.61 -12.69 21.96
CA THR A 346 30.69 -12.43 23.42
C THR A 346 32.09 -12.10 23.91
N PHE A 347 33.11 -12.21 23.06
CA PHE A 347 34.51 -11.95 23.44
C PHE A 347 34.76 -10.55 24.02
N PRO A 348 34.16 -9.46 23.48
CA PRO A 348 34.35 -8.13 24.06
C PRO A 348 33.79 -8.01 25.48
N LEU A 349 32.61 -8.58 25.73
CA LEU A 349 31.94 -8.55 27.04
C LEU A 349 32.71 -9.38 28.08
N LEU A 350 33.18 -10.56 27.67
CA LEU A 350 34.01 -11.40 28.51
C LEU A 350 35.34 -10.72 28.85
N LYS A 351 35.94 -10.02 27.87
CA LYS A 351 37.15 -9.22 28.09
C LYS A 351 36.92 -8.14 29.15
N GLU A 352 35.84 -7.35 29.05
CA GLU A 352 35.54 -6.30 30.03
C GLU A 352 35.37 -6.86 31.45
N THR A 353 34.67 -7.99 31.53
CA THR A 353 34.51 -8.75 32.79
C THR A 353 35.85 -9.17 33.38
N LEU A 354 36.71 -9.82 32.58
CA LEU A 354 38.03 -10.25 33.02
C LEU A 354 38.93 -9.07 33.40
N ALA A 355 38.83 -7.96 32.67
CA ALA A 355 39.60 -6.75 32.97
C ALA A 355 39.20 -6.12 34.31
N HIS A 356 37.94 -6.24 34.72
CA HIS A 356 37.51 -5.80 36.04
C HIS A 356 37.89 -6.78 37.15
N LEU A 357 37.64 -8.07 36.96
CA LEU A 357 37.92 -9.11 37.97
C LEU A 357 39.42 -9.29 38.23
N CYS A 358 40.27 -9.01 37.23
CA CYS A 358 41.71 -9.17 37.34
C CYS A 358 42.48 -7.88 37.70
N LYS A 359 41.79 -6.82 38.16
CA LYS A 359 42.44 -5.57 38.60
C LYS A 359 43.42 -5.83 39.75
N ASN A 360 44.34 -4.90 39.98
CA ASN A 360 45.28 -4.91 41.12
C ASN A 360 46.29 -6.08 41.16
N GLY A 361 46.60 -6.67 40.00
CA GLY A 361 47.64 -7.71 39.88
C GLY A 361 47.16 -9.13 40.12
N THR A 362 45.85 -9.33 40.22
CA THR A 362 45.19 -10.63 40.27
C THR A 362 45.50 -11.46 39.02
N VAL A 363 45.78 -12.75 39.24
CA VAL A 363 46.02 -13.71 38.16
C VAL A 363 44.75 -14.50 37.90
N ALA A 364 44.37 -14.63 36.62
CA ALA A 364 43.31 -15.52 36.20
C ALA A 364 43.88 -16.79 35.55
N TYR A 365 43.28 -17.94 35.84
CA TYR A 365 43.53 -19.18 35.11
C TYR A 365 42.28 -19.56 34.33
N LEU A 366 42.41 -19.64 33.01
CA LEU A 366 41.33 -19.96 32.08
C LEU A 366 41.56 -21.36 31.54
N SER A 367 40.69 -22.28 31.92
CA SER A 367 40.60 -23.62 31.37
C SER A 367 39.57 -23.66 30.25
N SER A 368 39.98 -23.99 29.03
CA SER A 368 39.07 -24.06 27.88
C SER A 368 39.38 -25.25 26.99
N LYS A 369 38.32 -25.92 26.52
CA LYS A 369 38.43 -26.91 25.44
C LYS A 369 38.67 -26.18 24.13
N MET A 370 39.65 -26.61 23.33
CA MET A 370 40.03 -25.91 22.10
C MET A 370 39.08 -26.26 20.94
N ARG A 371 37.87 -25.67 20.96
CA ARG A 371 36.83 -25.88 19.94
C ARG A 371 36.98 -24.87 18.81
N GLU A 372 37.17 -25.36 17.58
CA GLU A 372 37.30 -24.51 16.38
C GLU A 372 35.99 -23.77 16.05
N GLU A 373 34.84 -24.42 16.25
CA GLU A 373 33.50 -23.86 15.98
C GLU A 373 33.14 -22.63 16.82
N HIS A 374 33.85 -22.40 17.93
CA HIS A 374 33.69 -21.21 18.78
C HIS A 374 34.86 -20.22 18.62
N GLU A 375 35.75 -20.46 17.65
CA GLU A 375 36.98 -19.67 17.43
C GLU A 375 37.86 -19.56 18.70
N THR A 376 37.80 -20.58 19.57
CA THR A 376 38.52 -20.62 20.85
C THR A 376 40.04 -20.40 20.68
N PRO A 377 40.71 -21.03 19.69
CA PRO A 377 42.14 -20.77 19.44
C PRO A 377 42.41 -19.30 19.12
N GLY A 378 41.60 -18.70 18.23
CA GLY A 378 41.73 -17.28 17.86
C GLY A 378 41.56 -16.34 19.05
N PHE A 379 40.68 -16.67 20.01
CA PHE A 379 40.56 -15.87 21.23
C PHE A 379 41.84 -15.88 22.07
N PHE A 380 42.41 -17.04 22.36
CA PHE A 380 43.59 -17.13 23.23
C PHE A 380 44.90 -16.76 22.54
N GLU A 381 45.01 -16.95 21.23
CA GLU A 381 46.25 -16.71 20.47
C GLU A 381 46.30 -15.31 19.84
N GLU A 382 45.16 -14.74 19.44
CA GLU A 382 45.14 -13.47 18.72
C GLU A 382 44.42 -12.35 19.45
N TYR A 383 43.29 -12.63 20.10
CA TYR A 383 42.42 -11.59 20.68
C TYR A 383 42.88 -11.16 22.09
N LEU A 384 43.00 -12.12 23.01
CA LEU A 384 43.35 -11.89 24.42
C LEU A 384 44.79 -11.38 24.60
N PRO A 385 45.81 -11.88 23.86
CA PRO A 385 47.20 -11.42 24.00
C PRO A 385 47.43 -9.95 23.57
N ARG A 386 46.51 -9.34 22.81
CA ARG A 386 46.60 -7.91 22.48
C ARG A 386 46.55 -7.04 23.73
N ILE A 387 45.78 -7.45 24.74
CA ILE A 387 45.45 -6.61 25.91
C ILE A 387 45.97 -7.21 27.22
N CYS A 388 46.01 -8.54 27.36
CA CYS A 388 46.51 -9.23 28.54
C CYS A 388 47.82 -9.98 28.23
N ASN A 389 48.60 -10.27 29.27
CA ASN A 389 49.66 -11.27 29.19
C ASN A 389 49.01 -12.65 29.33
N VAL A 390 49.12 -13.47 28.30
CA VAL A 390 48.54 -14.82 28.23
C VAL A 390 49.68 -15.82 28.09
N GLU A 391 49.75 -16.79 28.99
CA GLU A 391 50.76 -17.85 29.02
C GLU A 391 50.07 -19.20 29.07
N LEU A 392 50.36 -20.10 28.12
CA LEU A 392 49.88 -21.48 28.19
C LEU A 392 50.65 -22.23 29.28
N VAL A 393 49.95 -22.67 30.32
CA VAL A 393 50.54 -23.35 31.48
C VAL A 393 50.51 -24.85 31.31
N GLN A 394 49.40 -25.39 30.77
CA GLN A 394 49.21 -26.82 30.62
C GLN A 394 48.31 -27.14 29.43
N HIS A 395 48.65 -28.22 28.73
CA HIS A 395 47.85 -28.81 27.66
C HIS A 395 47.51 -30.26 28.05
N ASP A 396 46.25 -30.64 27.91
CA ASP A 396 45.76 -32.01 28.01
C ASP A 396 45.37 -32.50 26.60
N ASP A 397 46.22 -33.35 26.02
CA ASP A 397 46.03 -33.93 24.68
C ASP A 397 44.79 -34.83 24.60
N ASP A 398 44.46 -35.55 25.67
CA ASP A 398 43.38 -36.54 25.68
C ASP A 398 41.99 -35.86 25.67
N GLN A 399 41.86 -34.74 26.38
CA GLN A 399 40.60 -33.97 26.45
C GLN A 399 40.58 -32.74 25.53
N ASN A 400 41.72 -32.40 24.91
CA ASN A 400 41.95 -31.19 24.13
C ASN A 400 41.60 -29.91 24.93
N ILE A 401 42.10 -29.85 26.18
CA ILE A 401 41.86 -28.74 27.11
C ILE A 401 43.18 -28.00 27.38
N ASN A 402 43.13 -26.68 27.27
CA ASN A 402 44.26 -25.80 27.55
C ASN A 402 43.98 -24.99 28.81
N ILE A 403 44.99 -24.86 29.66
CA ILE A 403 44.98 -23.96 30.81
C ILE A 403 45.91 -22.79 30.53
N TYR A 404 45.33 -21.60 30.40
CA TYR A 404 46.04 -20.35 30.19
C TYR A 404 46.08 -19.53 31.48
N LYS A 405 47.25 -19.01 31.82
CA LYS A 405 47.43 -18.00 32.85
C LYS A 405 47.36 -16.63 32.21
N VAL A 406 46.46 -15.80 32.74
CA VAL A 406 46.15 -14.48 32.21
C VAL A 406 46.40 -13.45 33.31
N SER A 407 47.13 -12.39 32.96
CA SER A 407 47.33 -11.22 33.82
C SER A 407 47.16 -9.95 33.01
N LEU A 408 46.55 -8.92 33.60
CA LEU A 408 46.45 -7.62 32.95
C LEU A 408 47.85 -7.07 32.69
N LYS A 409 48.07 -6.55 31.48
CA LYS A 409 49.28 -5.75 31.23
C LYS A 409 49.19 -4.53 32.15
N LYS A 410 50.25 -4.27 32.93
CA LYS A 410 50.35 -3.00 33.67
C LYS A 410 50.30 -1.89 32.62
N ASP A 411 49.39 -0.95 32.78
CA ASP A 411 49.28 0.20 31.89
C ASP A 411 50.66 0.83 31.64
N GLN A 412 50.93 1.15 30.38
CA GLN A 412 51.88 2.20 30.02
C GLN A 412 51.27 3.55 30.33
#